data_AF-A0A5N3P5M4-F1
#
_entry.id   AF-A0A5N3P5M4-F1
#
_cell.length_a   1.000
_cell.length_b   1.000
_cell.length_c   1.000
_cell.angle_alpha   90.00
_cell.angle_beta   90.00
_cell.angle_gamma   90.00
#
_symmetry.space_group_name_H-M   'P 1'
#
loop_
_entity.id
_entity.type
_entity.pdbx_description
1 polymer ?
#
loop_
_entity_poly.entity_id
_entity_poly.type
_entity_poly.pdbx_seq_one_letter_code
_entity_poly.pdbx_strand_id
1 'polypeptide(L)'
;MTEFLACHVAQNRTAAETTRILHREVLPYWGSWTVGEVRKRDIIALLDRVRERGSLIMANRVLAAVRKFFNWCIGRGILEASPCAGISAPAREQARHRTLSDDELSNVLAAARTMGFPFGSIVEILAHTGQRRDEAGRMTWANVDVEGALWVIPGEHAKNGKPHAVHLSGAVLAILSRAPRHQKLILSTDGKRKFQGYSKAKARLDQFVGRQRLDTA
;
A
#
# COMPACT_ATOMS: atom_id res chain seq x y z
N MET A 1 0.98 12.16 22.85
CA MET A 1 1.04 11.51 21.51
C MET A 1 2.22 10.55 21.39
N THR A 2 3.42 10.90 21.86
CA THR A 2 4.62 10.03 21.78
C THR A 2 4.45 8.66 22.43
N GLU A 3 3.88 8.59 23.64
CA GLU A 3 3.60 7.31 24.32
C GLU A 3 2.60 6.44 23.54
N PHE A 4 1.56 7.04 22.96
CA PHE A 4 0.62 6.32 22.09
C PHE A 4 1.32 5.68 20.88
N LEU A 5 2.22 6.43 20.22
CA LEU A 5 2.97 5.93 19.09
C LEU A 5 3.88 4.76 19.49
N ALA A 6 4.58 4.89 20.62
CA ALA A 6 5.52 3.89 21.12
C ALA A 6 4.84 2.62 21.65
N CYS A 7 3.78 2.76 22.46
CA CYS A 7 3.21 1.64 23.21
C CYS A 7 2.07 0.93 22.47
N HIS A 8 1.29 1.65 21.65
CA HIS A 8 0.06 1.09 21.07
C HIS A 8 0.10 1.01 19.54
N VAL A 9 0.61 2.05 18.88
CA VAL A 9 0.67 2.04 17.41
C VAL A 9 1.74 1.06 16.93
N ALA A 10 2.90 0.98 17.58
CA ALA A 10 4.01 0.11 17.20
C ALA A 10 3.67 -1.38 17.10
N GLN A 11 2.67 -1.85 17.86
CA GLN A 11 2.23 -3.25 17.87
C GLN A 11 1.34 -3.62 16.66
N ASN A 12 0.87 -2.63 15.90
CA ASN A 12 -0.07 -2.84 14.81
C ASN A 12 0.63 -2.89 13.45
N ARG A 13 0.19 -3.76 12.53
CA ARG A 13 0.70 -3.77 11.14
C ARG A 13 0.51 -2.43 10.41
N THR A 14 -0.48 -1.64 10.84
CA THR A 14 -0.75 -0.30 10.29
C THR A 14 0.03 0.81 10.99
N ALA A 15 1.00 0.48 11.86
CA ALA A 15 1.75 1.43 12.68
C ALA A 15 2.29 2.59 11.86
N ALA A 16 3.06 2.26 10.82
CA ALA A 16 3.73 3.24 9.97
C ALA A 16 2.74 4.21 9.30
N GLU A 17 1.59 3.72 8.85
CA GLU A 17 0.59 4.57 8.20
C GLU A 17 -0.13 5.47 9.20
N THR A 18 -0.51 4.93 10.38
CA THR A 18 -1.10 5.73 11.45
C THR A 18 -0.13 6.82 11.92
N THR A 19 1.14 6.47 12.14
CA THR A 19 2.21 7.43 12.50
C THR A 19 2.35 8.50 11.42
N ARG A 20 2.43 8.11 10.15
CA ARG A 20 2.54 9.06 9.02
C ARG A 20 1.37 10.03 8.98
N ILE A 21 0.13 9.55 9.15
CA ILE A 21 -1.07 10.39 9.17
C ILE A 21 -1.01 11.38 10.34
N LEU A 22 -0.67 10.91 11.54
CA LEU A 22 -0.60 11.77 12.72
C LEU A 22 0.49 12.83 12.59
N HIS A 23 1.69 12.46 12.12
CA HIS A 23 2.77 13.42 11.91
C HIS A 23 2.46 14.46 10.84
N ARG A 24 1.80 14.07 9.76
CA ARG A 24 1.53 14.96 8.64
C ARG A 24 0.31 15.85 8.85
N GLU A 25 -0.76 15.28 9.41
CA GLU A 25 -2.06 15.96 9.44
C GLU A 25 -2.41 16.47 10.84
N VAL A 26 -1.91 15.86 11.93
CA VAL A 26 -2.34 16.22 13.30
C VAL A 26 -1.29 17.08 14.02
N LEU A 27 -0.04 16.60 14.08
CA LEU A 27 1.03 17.27 14.83
C LEU A 27 1.33 18.72 14.42
N PRO A 28 1.20 19.13 13.13
CA PRO A 28 1.42 20.53 12.77
C PRO A 28 0.46 21.52 13.43
N TYR A 29 -0.68 21.05 13.95
CA TYR A 29 -1.72 21.89 14.54
C TYR A 29 -1.87 21.69 16.04
N TRP A 30 -1.73 20.45 16.53
CA TRP A 30 -1.95 20.11 17.95
C TRP A 30 -0.68 19.63 18.66
N GLY A 31 0.49 19.73 18.01
CA GLY A 31 1.74 19.18 18.55
C GLY A 31 2.16 19.76 19.89
N SER A 32 1.81 21.02 20.16
CA SER A 32 2.09 21.72 21.42
C SER A 32 0.93 21.66 22.43
N TRP A 33 -0.21 21.12 22.05
CA TRP A 33 -1.43 21.14 22.87
C TRP A 33 -1.46 19.95 23.82
N THR A 34 -2.05 20.15 25.00
CA THR A 34 -2.39 19.05 25.89
C THR A 34 -3.61 18.29 25.36
N VAL A 35 -3.74 17.02 25.73
CA VAL A 35 -4.80 16.15 25.20
C VAL A 35 -6.20 16.67 25.56
N GLY A 36 -6.36 17.32 26.72
CA GLY A 36 -7.62 17.90 27.18
C GLY A 36 -8.01 19.22 26.52
N GLU A 37 -7.09 19.90 25.84
CA GLU A 37 -7.37 21.15 25.12
C GLU A 37 -8.14 20.92 23.82
N VAL A 38 -7.99 19.74 23.22
CA VAL A 38 -8.59 19.43 21.91
C VAL A 38 -10.09 19.20 22.08
N ARG A 39 -10.90 20.07 21.46
CA ARG A 39 -12.36 19.96 21.46
C ARG A 39 -12.87 19.43 20.13
N LYS A 40 -14.16 19.03 20.13
CA LYS A 40 -14.87 18.57 18.93
C LYS A 40 -14.75 19.53 17.75
N ARG A 41 -14.84 20.85 18.00
CA ARG A 41 -14.70 21.89 16.97
C ARG A 41 -13.34 21.86 16.26
N ASP A 42 -12.27 21.57 17.01
CA ASP A 42 -10.90 21.58 16.48
C ASP A 42 -10.69 20.37 15.57
N ILE A 43 -11.27 19.23 15.94
CA ILE A 43 -11.28 18.03 15.11
C ILE A 43 -12.05 18.28 13.81
N ILE A 44 -13.23 18.90 13.88
CA ILE A 44 -14.01 19.24 12.68
C ILE A 44 -13.20 20.16 11.75
N ALA A 45 -12.62 21.24 12.29
CA ALA A 45 -11.77 22.16 11.54
C ALA A 45 -10.57 21.46 10.88
N LEU A 46 -9.95 20.50 11.57
CA LEU A 46 -8.88 19.69 11.00
C LEU A 46 -9.37 18.84 9.81
N LEU A 47 -10.52 18.18 9.95
CA LEU A 47 -11.07 17.34 8.90
C LEU A 47 -11.48 18.17 7.68
N ASP A 48 -12.10 19.33 7.89
CA ASP A 48 -12.52 20.21 6.80
C ASP A 48 -11.32 20.72 6.00
N ARG A 49 -10.22 21.08 6.65
CA ARG A 49 -8.96 21.41 5.95
C ARG A 49 -8.48 20.29 5.02
N VAL A 50 -8.58 19.02 5.46
CA VAL A 50 -8.16 17.87 4.64
C VAL A 50 -9.13 17.65 3.46
N ARG A 51 -10.42 17.93 3.66
CA ARG A 51 -11.45 17.85 2.63
C ARG A 51 -11.30 18.95 1.58
N GLU A 52 -11.06 20.19 2.01
CA GLU A 52 -10.85 21.36 1.14
C GLU A 52 -9.65 21.15 0.20
N ARG A 53 -8.64 20.39 0.65
CA ARG A 53 -7.52 19.93 -0.19
C ARG A 53 -7.91 18.83 -1.20
N GLY A 54 -9.19 18.45 -1.29
CA GLY A 54 -9.69 17.38 -2.16
C GLY A 54 -9.38 15.95 -1.70
N SER A 55 -8.82 15.76 -0.50
CA SER A 55 -8.36 14.45 -0.02
C SER A 55 -9.40 13.72 0.84
N LEU A 56 -10.57 13.42 0.26
CA LEU A 56 -11.74 12.86 0.98
C LEU A 56 -11.43 11.57 1.75
N ILE A 57 -10.74 10.61 1.12
CA ILE A 57 -10.33 9.36 1.78
C ILE A 57 -9.38 9.68 2.94
N MET A 58 -8.43 10.61 2.74
CA MET A 58 -7.50 10.99 3.81
C MET A 58 -8.23 11.59 5.01
N ALA A 59 -9.27 12.40 4.80
CA ALA A 59 -10.07 12.95 5.89
C ALA A 59 -10.68 11.84 6.75
N ASN A 60 -11.24 10.79 6.13
CA ASN A 60 -11.74 9.63 6.86
C ASN A 60 -10.61 8.89 7.62
N ARG A 61 -9.43 8.74 7.01
CA ARG A 61 -8.28 8.10 7.66
C ARG A 61 -7.73 8.92 8.82
N VAL A 62 -7.73 10.25 8.72
CA VAL A 62 -7.37 11.16 9.81
C VAL A 62 -8.35 10.99 10.97
N LEU A 63 -9.67 11.03 10.72
CA LEU A 63 -10.66 10.79 11.78
C LEU A 63 -10.48 9.43 12.45
N ALA A 64 -10.20 8.38 11.68
CA ALA A 64 -9.95 7.05 12.24
C ALA A 64 -8.69 7.03 13.15
N ALA A 65 -7.60 7.69 12.72
CA ALA A 65 -6.37 7.79 13.51
C ALA A 65 -6.58 8.60 14.80
N VAL A 66 -7.27 9.75 14.70
CA VAL A 66 -7.58 10.64 15.83
C VAL A 66 -8.49 9.93 16.83
N ARG A 67 -9.53 9.24 16.39
CA ARG A 67 -10.39 8.41 17.26
C ARG A 67 -9.60 7.33 17.99
N LYS A 68 -8.71 6.63 17.28
CA LYS A 68 -7.87 5.60 17.90
C LYS A 68 -6.98 6.18 18.99
N PHE A 69 -6.40 7.37 18.76
CA PHE A 69 -5.61 8.08 19.76
C PHE A 69 -6.45 8.44 21.00
N PHE A 70 -7.59 9.10 20.83
CA PHE A 70 -8.42 9.51 21.98
C PHE A 70 -9.03 8.32 22.74
N ASN A 71 -9.41 7.25 22.04
CA ASN A 71 -9.87 6.03 22.70
C ASN A 71 -8.76 5.35 23.50
N TRP A 72 -7.51 5.42 23.03
CA TRP A 72 -6.36 4.96 23.81
C TRP A 72 -6.15 5.82 25.06
N CYS A 73 -6.30 7.14 24.98
CA CYS A 73 -6.23 8.02 26.14
C CYS A 73 -7.29 7.67 27.20
N ILE A 74 -8.52 7.34 26.77
CA ILE A 74 -9.59 6.88 27.67
C ILE A 74 -9.22 5.56 28.33
N GLY A 75 -8.73 4.59 27.57
CA GLY A 75 -8.29 3.29 28.11
C GLY A 75 -7.14 3.40 29.12
N ARG A 76 -6.43 4.53 29.15
CA ARG A 76 -5.36 4.85 30.11
C ARG A 76 -5.82 5.76 31.26
N GLY A 77 -7.08 6.15 31.31
CA GLY A 77 -7.62 7.08 32.30
C GLY A 77 -7.12 8.53 32.14
N ILE A 78 -6.54 8.89 30.98
CA ILE A 78 -6.07 10.25 30.70
C ILE A 78 -7.26 11.18 30.39
N LEU A 79 -8.31 10.63 29.80
CA LEU A 79 -9.56 11.33 29.51
C LEU A 79 -10.74 10.48 29.94
N GLU A 80 -11.80 11.13 30.39
CA GLU A 80 -13.07 10.47 30.71
C GLU A 80 -13.96 10.28 29.47
N ALA A 81 -13.88 11.20 28.50
CA ALA A 81 -14.71 11.21 27.31
C ALA A 81 -13.92 11.56 26.04
N SER A 82 -14.34 10.99 24.91
CA SER A 82 -13.70 11.23 23.62
C SER A 82 -14.25 12.51 22.97
N PRO A 83 -13.41 13.49 22.61
CA PRO A 83 -13.87 14.65 21.84
C PRO A 83 -14.33 14.27 20.41
N CYS A 84 -14.05 13.03 19.98
CA CYS A 84 -14.55 12.49 18.71
C CYS A 84 -16.00 12.00 18.76
N ALA A 85 -16.64 12.00 19.93
CA ALA A 85 -18.00 11.50 20.10
C ALA A 85 -19.00 12.25 19.20
N GLY A 86 -19.79 11.48 18.44
CA GLY A 86 -20.80 12.02 17.53
C GLY A 86 -20.24 12.84 16.35
N ILE A 87 -18.97 12.67 15.97
CA ILE A 87 -18.45 13.15 14.69
C ILE A 87 -18.73 12.06 13.64
N SER A 88 -19.36 12.38 12.52
CA SER A 88 -19.58 11.42 11.42
C SER A 88 -18.40 11.38 10.45
N ALA A 89 -18.34 10.37 9.58
CA ALA A 89 -17.31 10.31 8.56
C ALA A 89 -17.38 11.56 7.65
N PRO A 90 -16.28 12.30 7.45
CA PRO A 90 -16.27 13.56 6.70
C PRO A 90 -16.61 13.41 5.22
N ALA A 91 -16.43 12.21 4.64
CA ALA A 91 -16.71 11.98 3.24
C ALA A 91 -17.24 10.56 2.97
N ARG A 92 -18.12 10.44 1.98
CA ARG A 92 -18.51 9.13 1.43
C ARG A 92 -17.39 8.64 0.50
N GLU A 93 -16.74 7.54 0.86
CA GLU A 93 -15.73 6.92 -0.02
C GLU A 93 -16.44 6.32 -1.23
N GLN A 94 -16.15 6.84 -2.43
CA GLN A 94 -16.57 6.20 -3.67
C GLN A 94 -15.49 5.19 -4.07
N ALA A 95 -15.85 3.91 -4.13
CA ALA A 95 -14.97 2.89 -4.66
C ALA A 95 -14.74 3.14 -6.15
N ARG A 96 -13.49 3.02 -6.61
CA ARG A 96 -13.19 3.05 -8.04
C ARG A 96 -13.59 1.69 -8.61
N HIS A 97 -14.55 1.68 -9.53
CA HIS A 97 -15.04 0.45 -10.18
C HIS A 97 -14.38 0.15 -11.54
N ARG A 98 -13.48 1.01 -12.01
CA ARG A 98 -12.81 0.80 -13.30
C ARG A 98 -11.79 -0.34 -13.21
N THR A 99 -11.89 -1.28 -14.14
CA THR A 99 -10.87 -2.28 -14.48
C THR A 99 -10.25 -1.98 -15.84
N LEU A 100 -9.13 -2.62 -16.16
CA LEU A 100 -8.57 -2.58 -17.51
C LEU A 100 -9.44 -3.45 -18.43
N SER A 101 -9.66 -3.00 -19.67
CA SER A 101 -10.14 -3.88 -20.73
C SER A 101 -9.02 -4.80 -21.22
N ASP A 102 -9.36 -5.82 -22.00
CA ASP A 102 -8.37 -6.74 -22.58
C ASP A 102 -7.35 -6.01 -23.47
N ASP A 103 -7.79 -5.04 -24.26
CA ASP A 103 -6.90 -4.20 -25.08
C ASP A 103 -5.97 -3.35 -24.21
N GLU A 104 -6.49 -2.77 -23.11
CA GLU A 104 -5.66 -2.01 -22.18
C GLU A 104 -4.64 -2.91 -21.48
N LEU A 105 -5.05 -4.11 -21.08
CA LEU A 105 -4.16 -5.09 -20.46
C LEU A 105 -3.07 -5.56 -21.42
N SER A 106 -3.42 -5.82 -22.68
CA SER A 106 -2.47 -6.20 -23.73
C SER A 106 -1.40 -5.11 -23.92
N ASN A 107 -1.81 -3.84 -24.03
CA ASN A 107 -0.90 -2.70 -24.12
C ASN A 107 -0.01 -2.58 -22.87
N VAL A 108 -0.58 -2.77 -21.67
CA VAL A 108 0.19 -2.76 -20.42
C VAL A 108 1.25 -3.86 -20.40
N LEU A 109 0.92 -5.07 -20.85
CA LEU A 109 1.86 -6.19 -20.93
C LEU A 109 2.97 -5.92 -21.96
N ALA A 110 2.63 -5.36 -23.13
CA ALA A 110 3.62 -4.97 -24.13
C ALA A 110 4.59 -3.92 -23.59
N ALA A 111 4.06 -2.85 -22.96
CA ALA A 111 4.87 -1.82 -22.31
C ALA A 111 5.75 -2.39 -21.17
N ALA A 112 5.22 -3.33 -20.39
CA ALA A 112 5.97 -3.99 -19.33
C ALA A 112 7.17 -4.79 -19.90
N ARG A 113 6.98 -5.55 -20.97
CA ARG A 113 8.06 -6.29 -21.64
C ARG A 113 9.17 -5.34 -22.13
N THR A 114 8.80 -4.19 -22.71
CA THR A 114 9.75 -3.15 -23.12
C THR A 114 10.52 -2.54 -21.95
N MET A 115 9.86 -2.35 -20.81
CA MET A 115 10.50 -1.80 -19.61
C MET A 115 11.53 -2.76 -18.98
N GLY A 116 11.37 -4.07 -19.19
CA GLY A 116 12.35 -5.09 -18.80
C GLY A 116 12.51 -5.31 -17.30
N PHE A 117 13.55 -6.04 -16.90
CA PHE A 117 13.76 -6.43 -15.51
C PHE A 117 14.23 -5.24 -14.63
N PRO A 118 13.81 -5.16 -13.35
CA PRO A 118 12.75 -5.95 -12.71
C PRO A 118 11.36 -5.32 -12.85
N PHE A 119 11.29 -4.07 -13.31
CA PHE A 119 10.07 -3.26 -13.27
C PHE A 119 8.96 -3.77 -14.18
N GLY A 120 9.31 -4.27 -15.36
CA GLY A 120 8.38 -4.92 -16.29
C GLY A 120 7.95 -6.30 -15.78
N SER A 121 8.93 -7.08 -15.31
CA SER A 121 8.71 -8.43 -14.81
C SER A 121 7.68 -8.49 -13.68
N ILE A 122 7.68 -7.52 -12.75
CA ILE A 122 6.66 -7.49 -11.68
C ILE A 122 5.25 -7.22 -12.23
N VAL A 123 5.11 -6.41 -13.28
CA VAL A 123 3.81 -6.11 -13.89
C VAL A 123 3.26 -7.35 -14.57
N GLU A 124 4.11 -8.06 -15.33
CA GLU A 124 3.74 -9.31 -15.99
C GLU A 124 3.35 -10.39 -14.96
N ILE A 125 4.14 -10.56 -13.89
CA ILE A 125 3.82 -11.51 -12.81
C ILE A 125 2.48 -11.16 -12.16
N LEU A 126 2.20 -9.88 -11.89
CA LEU A 126 0.92 -9.46 -11.29
C LEU A 126 -0.26 -9.76 -12.22
N ALA A 127 -0.11 -9.50 -13.52
CA ALA A 127 -1.15 -9.76 -14.51
C ALA A 127 -1.43 -11.27 -14.65
N HIS A 128 -0.39 -12.11 -14.63
CA HIS A 128 -0.55 -13.56 -14.79
C HIS A 128 -0.99 -14.30 -13.53
N THR A 129 -0.69 -13.78 -12.33
CA THR A 129 -0.94 -14.50 -11.07
C THR A 129 -2.09 -13.91 -10.25
N GLY A 130 -2.50 -12.67 -10.52
CA GLY A 130 -3.51 -11.94 -9.74
C GLY A 130 -3.12 -11.67 -8.28
N GLN A 131 -1.87 -11.94 -7.90
CA GLN A 131 -1.42 -11.82 -6.52
C GLN A 131 -1.21 -10.37 -6.10
N ARG A 132 -1.14 -10.12 -4.79
CA ARG A 132 -0.94 -8.75 -4.32
C ARG A 132 0.45 -8.27 -4.68
N ARG A 133 0.51 -7.01 -5.11
CA ARG A 133 1.75 -6.30 -5.44
C ARG A 133 2.88 -6.53 -4.44
N ASP A 134 2.60 -6.38 -3.14
CA ASP A 134 3.62 -6.50 -2.09
C ASP A 134 4.00 -7.96 -1.80
N GLU A 135 3.13 -8.93 -2.11
CA GLU A 135 3.43 -10.37 -2.03
C GLU A 135 4.36 -10.77 -3.19
N ALA A 136 4.02 -10.37 -4.42
CA ALA A 136 4.85 -10.59 -5.61
C ALA A 136 6.23 -9.94 -5.49
N GLY A 137 6.31 -8.70 -4.99
CA GLY A 137 7.57 -7.99 -4.79
C GLY A 137 8.49 -8.60 -3.71
N ARG A 138 8.02 -9.60 -2.96
CA ARG A 138 8.78 -10.36 -1.95
C ARG A 138 9.04 -11.81 -2.37
N MET A 139 8.75 -12.18 -3.62
CA MET A 139 9.01 -13.52 -4.13
C MET A 139 10.50 -13.89 -3.99
N THR A 140 10.77 -15.09 -3.47
CA THR A 140 12.12 -15.63 -3.28
C THR A 140 12.27 -16.96 -3.97
N TRP A 141 13.49 -17.33 -4.36
CA TRP A 141 13.76 -18.63 -4.97
C TRP A 141 13.47 -19.81 -4.04
N ALA A 142 13.64 -19.64 -2.73
CA ALA A 142 13.35 -20.68 -1.73
C ALA A 142 11.87 -21.08 -1.69
N ASN A 143 10.98 -20.23 -2.22
CA ASN A 143 9.55 -20.42 -2.16
C ASN A 143 8.95 -20.81 -3.52
N VAL A 144 9.78 -21.00 -4.53
CA VAL A 144 9.37 -21.29 -5.91
C VAL A 144 9.97 -22.63 -6.33
N ASP A 145 9.09 -23.57 -6.59
CA ASP A 145 9.40 -24.79 -7.33
C ASP A 145 9.20 -24.50 -8.82
N VAL A 146 10.31 -24.38 -9.55
CA VAL A 146 10.30 -24.09 -10.99
C VAL A 146 9.88 -25.31 -11.79
N GLU A 147 10.22 -26.52 -11.34
CA GLU A 147 9.91 -27.77 -12.03
C GLU A 147 8.43 -28.14 -11.85
N GLY A 148 7.93 -28.05 -10.62
CA GLY A 148 6.51 -28.22 -10.30
C GLY A 148 5.63 -27.01 -10.65
N ALA A 149 6.20 -25.95 -11.23
CA ALA A 149 5.51 -24.71 -11.58
C ALA A 149 4.67 -24.13 -10.44
N LEU A 150 5.22 -24.11 -9.22
CA LEU A 150 4.51 -23.75 -8.01
C LEU A 150 5.24 -22.65 -7.24
N TRP A 151 4.51 -21.63 -6.85
CA TRP A 151 4.98 -20.61 -5.90
C TRP A 151 4.15 -20.66 -4.63
N VAL A 152 4.81 -20.81 -3.49
CA VAL A 152 4.17 -20.76 -2.17
C VAL A 152 4.44 -19.40 -1.54
N ILE A 153 3.39 -18.62 -1.31
CA ILE A 153 3.45 -17.38 -0.52
C ILE A 153 3.37 -17.77 0.95
N PRO A 154 4.40 -17.52 1.77
CA PRO A 154 4.35 -17.82 3.20
C PRO A 154 3.30 -16.99 3.92
N GLY A 155 2.71 -17.53 4.99
CA GLY A 155 1.70 -16.81 5.79
C GLY A 155 2.20 -15.48 6.35
N GLU A 156 3.47 -15.40 6.73
CA GLU A 156 4.13 -14.17 7.19
C GLU A 156 4.22 -13.06 6.13
N HIS A 157 4.12 -13.42 4.84
CA HIS A 157 4.13 -12.49 3.72
C HIS A 157 2.74 -12.24 3.15
N ALA A 158 1.84 -13.20 3.34
CA ALA A 158 0.45 -13.11 2.91
C ALA A 158 -0.33 -12.05 3.72
N LYS A 159 -1.15 -11.25 3.05
CA LYS A 159 -1.95 -10.20 3.70
C LYS A 159 -2.88 -10.76 4.78
N ASN A 160 -3.36 -11.99 4.63
CA ASN A 160 -4.29 -12.65 5.54
C ASN A 160 -3.61 -13.54 6.60
N GLY A 161 -2.28 -13.63 6.61
CA GLY A 161 -1.53 -14.47 7.54
C GLY A 161 -1.52 -15.97 7.21
N LYS A 162 -2.13 -16.40 6.09
CA LYS A 162 -2.24 -17.81 5.71
C LYS A 162 -1.36 -18.13 4.49
N PRO A 163 -0.61 -19.25 4.49
CA PRO A 163 0.12 -19.68 3.31
C PRO A 163 -0.82 -19.83 2.10
N HIS A 164 -0.32 -19.49 0.91
CA HIS A 164 -1.09 -19.59 -0.34
C HIS A 164 -0.24 -20.15 -1.48
N ALA A 165 -0.73 -21.21 -2.12
CA ALA A 165 -0.09 -21.85 -3.26
C ALA A 165 -0.61 -21.26 -4.57
N VAL A 166 0.29 -20.89 -5.47
CA VAL A 166 0.00 -20.24 -6.76
C VAL A 166 0.68 -21.04 -7.86
N HIS A 167 -0.11 -21.60 -8.78
CA HIS A 167 0.42 -22.27 -9.96
C HIS A 167 0.93 -21.22 -10.96
N LEU A 168 2.10 -21.48 -11.53
CA LEU A 168 2.81 -20.54 -12.40
C LEU A 168 2.55 -20.89 -13.86
N SER A 169 2.14 -19.89 -14.64
CA SER A 169 1.99 -20.05 -16.09
C SER A 169 3.36 -20.12 -16.77
N GLY A 170 3.40 -20.67 -18.00
CA GLY A 170 4.62 -20.67 -18.81
C GLY A 170 5.22 -19.28 -19.03
N ALA A 171 4.37 -18.24 -19.11
CA ALA A 171 4.83 -16.86 -19.20
C ALA A 171 5.60 -16.41 -17.94
N VAL A 172 5.12 -16.79 -16.75
CA VAL A 172 5.82 -16.49 -15.50
C VAL A 172 7.12 -17.30 -15.40
N LEU A 173 7.10 -18.58 -15.76
CA LEU A 173 8.32 -19.40 -15.79
C LEU A 173 9.38 -18.84 -16.73
N ALA A 174 8.98 -18.29 -17.89
CA ALA A 174 9.88 -17.62 -18.83
C ALA A 174 10.48 -16.31 -18.27
N ILE A 175 9.77 -15.61 -17.39
CA ILE A 175 10.31 -14.46 -16.66
C ILE A 175 11.32 -14.93 -15.62
N LEU A 176 10.98 -15.99 -14.86
CA LEU A 176 11.84 -16.56 -13.84
C LEU A 176 13.15 -17.10 -14.42
N SER A 177 13.13 -17.73 -15.60
CA SER A 177 14.35 -18.25 -16.24
C SER A 177 15.38 -17.17 -16.55
N ARG A 178 14.95 -15.92 -16.75
CA ARG A 178 15.80 -14.75 -17.03
C ARG A 178 16.17 -13.96 -15.77
N ALA A 179 15.55 -14.27 -14.63
CA ALA A 179 15.79 -13.55 -13.39
C ALA A 179 17.11 -14.00 -12.71
N PRO A 180 17.83 -13.10 -12.02
CA PRO A 180 19.08 -13.45 -11.36
C PRO A 180 18.91 -14.55 -10.29
N ARG A 181 19.70 -15.62 -10.39
CA ARG A 181 19.64 -16.80 -9.49
C ARG A 181 20.53 -16.69 -8.24
N HIS A 182 21.54 -15.81 -8.27
CA HIS A 182 22.53 -15.68 -7.18
C HIS A 182 22.02 -14.88 -5.97
N GLN A 183 20.83 -14.29 -6.06
CA GLN A 183 20.23 -13.46 -5.00
C GLN A 183 18.99 -14.12 -4.42
N LYS A 184 18.67 -13.85 -3.15
CA LYS A 184 17.50 -14.45 -2.47
C LYS A 184 16.17 -14.03 -3.12
N LEU A 185 16.03 -12.75 -3.45
CA LEU A 185 14.80 -12.14 -3.97
C LEU A 185 14.80 -12.15 -5.49
N ILE A 186 13.71 -12.62 -6.09
CA ILE A 186 13.62 -12.76 -7.55
C ILE A 186 13.53 -11.38 -8.24
N LEU A 187 12.69 -10.49 -7.71
CA LEU A 187 12.40 -9.17 -8.29
C LEU A 187 13.18 -8.05 -7.60
N SER A 188 14.47 -8.28 -7.32
CA SER A 188 15.34 -7.27 -6.69
C SER A 188 16.43 -6.79 -7.64
N THR A 189 16.74 -5.49 -7.60
CA THR A 189 17.89 -4.90 -8.31
C THR A 189 19.21 -5.08 -7.56
N ASP A 190 19.18 -5.14 -6.23
CA ASP A 190 20.37 -5.21 -5.36
C ASP A 190 20.50 -6.54 -4.61
N GLY A 191 19.55 -7.45 -4.81
CA GLY A 191 19.47 -8.77 -4.17
C GLY A 191 19.15 -8.75 -2.67
N LYS A 192 19.17 -7.58 -2.03
CA LYS A 192 19.06 -7.41 -0.57
C LYS A 192 17.69 -6.88 -0.16
N ARG A 193 17.11 -5.99 -0.97
CA ARG A 193 15.85 -5.32 -0.68
C ARG A 193 14.74 -5.87 -1.56
N LYS A 194 13.55 -6.05 -0.96
CA LYS A 194 12.32 -6.33 -1.72
C LYS A 194 12.09 -5.26 -2.78
N PHE A 195 11.30 -5.57 -3.80
CA PHE A 195 10.99 -4.62 -4.86
C PHE A 195 10.48 -3.29 -4.29
N GLN A 196 11.08 -2.18 -4.73
CA GLN A 196 10.72 -0.82 -4.33
C GLN A 196 10.43 0.06 -5.55
N GLY A 197 9.98 1.29 -5.30
CA GLY A 197 9.81 2.28 -6.36
C GLY A 197 8.56 2.07 -7.23
N TYR A 198 7.54 1.37 -6.72
CA TYR A 198 6.29 1.11 -7.44
C TYR A 198 5.68 2.34 -8.12
N SER A 199 5.66 3.50 -7.45
CA SER A 199 5.12 4.73 -8.03
C SER A 199 5.92 5.21 -9.24
N LYS A 200 7.25 5.13 -9.17
CA LYS A 200 8.14 5.48 -10.29
C LYS A 200 8.01 4.48 -11.43
N ALA A 201 7.96 3.19 -11.10
CA ALA A 201 7.74 2.11 -12.06
C ALA A 201 6.42 2.28 -12.81
N LYS A 202 5.34 2.60 -12.08
CA LYS A 202 4.03 2.85 -12.67
C LYS A 202 4.04 4.09 -13.58
N ALA A 203 4.62 5.20 -13.12
CA ALA A 203 4.70 6.41 -13.94
C ALA A 203 5.47 6.16 -15.25
N ARG A 204 6.54 5.38 -15.18
CA ARG A 204 7.30 4.96 -16.37
C ARG A 204 6.48 4.03 -17.27
N LEU A 205 5.77 3.07 -16.72
CA LEU A 205 4.85 2.21 -17.46
C LEU A 205 3.77 3.03 -18.19
N ASP A 206 3.15 3.99 -17.50
CA ASP A 206 2.12 4.86 -18.08
C ASP A 206 2.68 5.66 -19.28
N GLN A 207 3.95 6.09 -19.23
CA GLN A 207 4.61 6.76 -20.37
C GLN A 207 4.81 5.80 -21.56
N PHE A 208 5.20 4.55 -21.33
CA PHE A 208 5.34 3.56 -22.40
C PHE A 208 3.99 3.24 -23.04
N VAL A 209 2.94 3.03 -22.24
CA VAL A 209 1.57 2.80 -22.75
C VAL A 209 1.07 4.03 -23.52
N GLY A 210 1.35 5.24 -23.03
CA GLY A 210 0.99 6.49 -23.71
C GLY A 210 1.66 6.64 -25.08
N ARG A 211 2.95 6.28 -25.20
CA ARG A 211 3.69 6.31 -26.47
C ARG A 211 3.13 5.31 -27.48
N GLN A 212 2.85 4.08 -27.05
CA GLN A 212 2.27 3.05 -27.94
C GLN A 212 0.91 3.45 -28.52
N ARG A 213 0.09 4.20 -27.76
CA ARG A 213 -1.19 4.72 -28.27
C ARG A 213 -1.02 5.80 -29.34
N LEU A 214 0.08 6.56 -29.32
CA LEU A 214 0.38 7.57 -30.34
C LEU A 214 0.95 6.96 -31.61
N ASP A 215 1.67 5.84 -31.51
CA ASP A 215 2.27 5.15 -32.66
C ASP A 215 1.25 4.29 -33.44
N THR A 216 0.05 4.05 -32.88
CA THR A 216 -1.02 3.22 -33.47
C THR A 216 -2.23 4.04 -33.96
N ALA A 217 -2.17 5.37 -33.85
CA ALA A 217 -3.22 6.32 -34.26
C ALA A 217 -2.80 7.06 -35.53
#